data_AF-A0A5C8ILJ7-F1
#
_entry.id   AF-A0A5C8ILJ7-F1
#
_cell.length_a   1.000
_cell.length_b   1.000
_cell.length_c   1.000
_cell.angle_alpha   90.00
_cell.angle_beta   90.00
_cell.angle_gamma   90.00
#
_symmetry.space_group_name_H-M   'P 1'
#
loop_
_entity.id
_entity.type
_entity.pdbx_description
1 polymer ?
#
loop_
_entity_poly.entity_id
_entity_poly.type
_entity_poly.pdbx_seq_one_letter_code
_entity_poly.pdbx_strand_id
1 'polypeptide(L)'
;MKNLTLRVFFGLLFSAIGTVSLLFYRDVLLSAIWLSFGNGLLLTDYKLTKLDAQGNPYLQPVPKARFYAGLFLIALAVLLLFLQIVLDIQEVKP
;
A
#
# COMPACT_ATOMS: atom_id res chain seq x y z
N MET A 1 -10.26 16.44 -13.43
CA MET A 1 -9.35 16.00 -12.35
C MET A 1 -9.49 14.47 -12.26
N LYS A 2 -8.37 13.75 -12.39
CA LYS A 2 -8.28 12.37 -12.91
C LYS A 2 -8.85 11.29 -11.97
N ASN A 3 -9.43 10.26 -12.58
CA ASN A 3 -9.88 8.96 -12.08
C ASN A 3 -9.00 8.35 -10.95
N LEU A 4 -9.13 8.86 -9.72
CA LEU A 4 -8.65 8.19 -8.53
C LEU A 4 -9.57 7.00 -8.29
N THR A 5 -9.06 5.79 -8.55
CA THR A 5 -9.79 4.58 -8.17
C THR A 5 -9.85 4.50 -6.65
N LEU A 6 -10.95 3.92 -6.14
CA LEU A 6 -11.18 3.71 -4.71
C LEU A 6 -9.96 3.08 -4.00
N ARG A 7 -9.25 2.20 -4.72
CA ARG A 7 -8.03 1.52 -4.25
C ARG A 7 -6.85 2.46 -4.04
N VAL A 8 -6.66 3.44 -4.92
CA VAL A 8 -5.61 4.46 -4.76
C VAL A 8 -5.93 5.37 -3.57
N PHE A 9 -7.21 5.71 -3.38
CA PHE A 9 -7.66 6.48 -2.21
C PHE A 9 -7.35 5.74 -0.89
N PHE A 10 -7.73 4.46 -0.79
CA PHE A 10 -7.39 3.64 0.37
C PHE A 10 -5.88 3.44 0.53
N GLY A 11 -5.15 3.29 -0.58
CA GLY A 11 -3.69 3.22 -0.57
C GLY A 11 -3.05 4.44 0.09
N LEU A 12 -3.51 5.64 -0.25
CA LEU A 12 -3.03 6.89 0.37
C LEU A 12 -3.41 6.98 1.85
N LEU A 13 -4.63 6.61 2.22
CA LEU A 13 -5.08 6.61 3.62
C LEU A 13 -4.23 5.66 4.48
N PHE A 14 -4.01 4.43 4.02
CA PHE A 14 -3.20 3.47 4.76
C PHE A 14 -1.74 3.90 4.85
N SER A 15 -1.17 4.46 3.78
CA SER A 15 0.18 5.05 3.85
C SER A 15 0.26 6.22 4.84
N ALA A 16 -0.78 7.05 4.93
CA ALA A 16 -0.84 8.14 5.90
C ALA A 16 -0.91 7.61 7.34
N ILE A 17 -1.79 6.64 7.62
CA ILE A 17 -1.93 6.01 8.94
C ILE A 17 -0.61 5.34 9.34
N GLY A 18 0.04 4.62 8.43
CA GLY A 18 1.33 3.99 8.69
C GLY A 18 2.42 5.00 9.01
N THR A 19 2.46 6.12 8.27
CA THR A 19 3.42 7.21 8.54
C THR A 19 3.17 7.85 9.89
N VAL A 20 1.91 8.11 10.25
CA VAL A 20 1.53 8.66 11.56
C VAL A 20 1.90 7.69 12.69
N SER A 21 1.64 6.39 12.50
CA SER A 21 2.01 5.35 13.46
C SER A 21 3.52 5.32 13.72
N LEU A 22 4.33 5.45 12.66
CA LEU A 22 5.78 5.48 12.78
C LEU A 22 6.28 6.75 13.49
N LEU A 23 5.79 7.92 13.09
CA LEU A 23 6.32 9.20 13.55
C LEU A 23 5.85 9.59 14.95
N PHE A 24 4.60 9.30 15.30
CA PHE A 24 4.00 9.73 16.56
C PHE A 24 3.98 8.63 17.62
N TYR A 25 3.66 7.39 17.23
CA TYR A 25 3.52 6.28 18.18
C TYR A 25 4.79 5.41 18.26
N ARG A 26 5.75 5.62 17.34
CA ARG A 26 6.96 4.79 17.20
C ARG A 26 6.67 3.29 17.08
N ASP A 27 5.47 2.97 16.63
CA ASP A 27 5.03 1.59 16.42
C ASP A 27 5.52 1.12 15.04
N VAL A 28 6.67 0.47 15.05
CA VAL A 28 7.37 0.00 13.85
C VAL A 28 6.57 -1.11 13.16
N LEU A 29 5.92 -1.99 13.92
CA LEU A 29 5.21 -3.13 13.35
C LEU A 29 3.91 -2.68 12.68
N LEU A 30 3.11 -1.88 13.39
CA LEU A 30 1.86 -1.35 12.87
C LEU A 30 2.12 -0.44 11.65
N SER A 31 3.14 0.42 11.73
CA SER A 31 3.51 1.25 10.58
C SER A 31 3.96 0.43 9.38
N ALA A 32 4.78 -0.61 9.57
CA ALA A 32 5.20 -1.49 8.49
C ALA A 32 4.02 -2.20 7.81
N ILE A 33 3.02 -2.63 8.57
CA ILE A 33 1.78 -3.24 8.04
C ILE A 33 1.03 -2.24 7.18
N TRP A 34 0.71 -1.06 7.72
CA TRP A 34 -0.07 -0.04 7.01
C TRP A 34 0.64 0.52 5.79
N LEU A 35 1.96 0.77 5.87
CA LEU A 35 2.77 1.24 4.75
C LEU A 35 2.90 0.18 3.64
N SER A 36 3.07 -1.08 4.01
CA SER A 36 3.13 -2.18 3.04
C SER A 36 1.79 -2.33 2.32
N PHE A 37 0.68 -2.31 3.05
CA PHE A 37 -0.65 -2.44 2.46
C PHE A 37 -1.01 -1.23 1.58
N GLY A 38 -0.74 -0.01 2.07
CA GLY A 38 -1.00 1.22 1.34
C GLY A 38 -0.22 1.30 0.02
N ASN A 39 1.09 1.07 0.07
CA ASN A 39 1.94 1.06 -1.12
C ASN A 39 1.62 -0.11 -2.06
N GLY A 40 1.19 -1.24 -1.52
CA GLY A 40 0.70 -2.39 -2.29
C GLY A 40 -0.45 -2.01 -3.21
N LEU A 41 -1.49 -1.38 -2.67
CA LEU A 41 -2.66 -0.92 -3.41
C LEU A 41 -2.34 0.18 -4.43
N LEU A 42 -1.42 1.09 -4.09
CA LEU A 42 -0.98 2.15 -5.01
C LEU A 42 -0.24 1.57 -6.22
N LEU A 43 0.62 0.58 -6.01
CA LEU A 43 1.42 -0.01 -7.08
C LEU A 43 0.60 -0.85 -8.06
N THR A 44 -0.48 -1.49 -7.60
CA THR A 44 -1.33 -2.34 -8.46
C THR A 44 -2.26 -1.54 -9.37
N ASP A 45 -2.77 -0.39 -8.91
CA ASP A 45 -3.87 0.31 -9.59
C ASP A 45 -3.52 1.70 -10.14
N TYR A 46 -2.38 2.29 -9.74
CA TYR A 46 -1.99 3.60 -10.23
C TYR A 46 -1.47 3.55 -11.68
N LYS A 47 -2.33 3.92 -12.63
CA LYS A 47 -2.02 4.04 -14.06
C LYS A 47 -1.54 5.45 -14.39
N LEU A 48 -0.42 5.53 -15.11
CA LEU A 48 0.11 6.79 -15.61
C LEU A 48 -0.63 7.17 -16.91
N THR A 49 -1.03 8.42 -17.06
CA THR A 49 -1.53 8.94 -18.34
C THR A 49 -0.35 9.44 -19.15
N LYS A 50 -0.23 8.99 -20.40
CA LYS A 50 0.72 9.53 -21.39
C LYS A 50 -0.04 10.16 -22.55
N LEU A 51 0.64 11.01 -23.30
CA LEU A 51 0.16 11.51 -24.59
C LEU A 51 0.69 10.59 -25.68
N ASP A 52 -0.16 10.19 -26.63
CA ASP A 52 0.25 9.46 -27.82
C ASP A 52 0.93 10.41 -28.84
N ALA A 53 1.40 9.86 -29.97
CA ALA A 53 2.02 10.63 -31.03
C ALA A 53 1.07 11.64 -31.71
N GLN A 54 -0.24 11.50 -31.51
CA GLN A 54 -1.28 12.41 -31.99
C GLN A 54 -1.73 13.42 -30.92
N GLY A 55 -1.15 13.41 -29.72
CA GLY A 55 -1.51 14.30 -28.62
C GLY A 55 -2.74 13.88 -27.81
N ASN A 56 -3.29 12.68 -28.00
CA ASN A 56 -4.40 12.19 -27.19
C ASN A 56 -3.92 11.55 -25.88
N PRO A 57 -4.62 11.78 -24.76
CA PRO A 57 -4.30 11.15 -23.48
C PRO A 57 -4.70 9.66 -23.48
N TYR A 58 -3.72 8.76 -23.30
CA TYR A 58 -3.96 7.33 -23.10
C TYR A 58 -3.50 6.86 -21.72
N LEU A 59 -4.18 5.86 -21.16
CA LEU A 59 -3.78 5.21 -19.91
C LEU A 59 -2.74 4.14 -20.22
N GLN A 60 -1.51 4.33 -19.73
CA GLN A 60 -0.48 3.32 -19.86
C GLN A 60 -0.83 2.11 -18.98
N PRO A 61 -0.70 0.87 -19.48
CA PRO A 61 -0.89 -0.32 -18.65
C PRO A 61 0.12 -0.33 -17.49
N VAL A 62 -0.31 -0.88 -16.35
CA VAL A 62 0.56 -1.01 -15.18
C VAL A 62 1.69 -1.99 -15.51
N PRO A 63 2.97 -1.61 -15.35
CA PRO A 63 4.10 -2.52 -15.59
C PRO A 63 4.00 -3.75 -14.71
N LYS A 64 4.30 -4.94 -15.26
CA LYS A 64 4.27 -6.21 -14.51
C LYS A 64 5.10 -6.15 -13.23
N ALA A 65 6.28 -5.53 -13.27
CA ALA A 65 7.14 -5.35 -12.10
C ALA A 65 6.46 -4.59 -10.95
N ARG A 66 5.72 -3.51 -11.26
CA ARG A 66 4.96 -2.75 -10.26
C ARG A 66 3.81 -3.58 -9.69
N PHE A 67 3.12 -4.33 -10.54
CA PHE A 67 2.05 -5.21 -10.11
C PHE A 67 2.55 -6.29 -9.13
N TYR A 68 3.64 -7.01 -9.47
CA TYR A 68 4.22 -8.03 -8.59
C TYR A 68 4.78 -7.43 -7.30
N ALA A 69 5.43 -6.25 -7.36
CA ALA A 69 5.88 -5.55 -6.17
C ALA A 69 4.69 -5.17 -5.26
N GLY A 70 3.59 -4.66 -5.84
CA GLY A 70 2.39 -4.35 -5.09
C GLY A 70 1.77 -5.58 -4.42
N LEU A 71 1.70 -6.69 -5.15
CA LEU A 71 1.18 -7.96 -4.64
C LEU A 71 2.07 -8.55 -3.54
N PHE A 72 3.39 -8.45 -3.68
CA PHE A 72 4.35 -8.80 -2.64
C PHE A 72 4.15 -7.97 -1.37
N LEU A 73 3.97 -6.65 -1.48
CA LEU A 73 3.74 -5.80 -0.32
C LEU A 73 2.41 -6.11 0.40
N ILE A 74 1.36 -6.45 -0.35
CA ILE A 74 0.09 -6.90 0.24
C ILE A 74 0.29 -8.22 0.99
N ALA A 75 0.97 -9.20 0.39
CA ALA A 75 1.27 -10.47 1.04
C ALA A 75 2.14 -10.28 2.30
N LEU A 76 3.13 -9.40 2.23
CA LEU A 76 3.98 -9.04 3.37
C LEU A 76 3.16 -8.41 4.50
N ALA A 77 2.25 -7.48 4.18
CA ALA A 77 1.37 -6.86 5.17
C ALA A 77 0.51 -7.91 5.90
N VAL A 78 0.00 -8.91 5.17
CA VAL A 78 -0.75 -10.03 5.77
C VAL A 78 0.14 -10.84 6.70
N LEU A 79 1.37 -11.17 6.30
CA LEU A 79 2.32 -11.88 7.17
C LEU A 79 2.66 -11.09 8.43
N LEU A 80 2.89 -9.79 8.30
CA LEU A 80 3.18 -8.91 9.43
C LEU A 80 1.96 -8.77 10.36
N LEU A 81 0.75 -8.75 9.82
CA LEU A 81 -0.48 -8.76 10.62
C LEU A 81 -0.61 -10.06 11.43
N PHE A 82 -0.31 -11.22 10.82
CA PHE A 82 -0.25 -12.48 11.55
C PHE A 82 0.80 -12.45 12.67
N LEU A 83 1.98 -11.89 12.38
CA LEU A 83 3.02 -11.72 13.40
C LEU A 83 2.53 -10.83 14.55
N GLN A 84 1.87 -9.70 14.26
CA GLN A 84 1.30 -8.82 15.27
C GLN A 84 0.30 -9.55 16.15
N ILE A 85 -0.64 -10.30 15.57
CA ILE A 85 -1.63 -11.07 16.33
C ILE A 85 -0.94 -12.07 17.28
N VAL A 86 0.13 -12.75 16.83
CA VAL A 86 0.87 -13.69 17.67
C VAL A 86 1.57 -12.98 18.82
N LEU A 87 2.20 -11.84 18.57
CA LEU A 87 2.85 -11.04 19.60
C LEU A 87 1.84 -10.51 20.63
N ASP A 88 0.71 -9.97 20.18
CA ASP A 88 -0.36 -9.47 21.04
C ASP A 88 -0.90 -10.60 21.96
N ILE A 89 -1.07 -11.82 21.43
CA ILE A 89 -1.49 -12.98 22.24
C ILE A 89 -0.43 -13.37 23.28
N GLN A 90 0.86 -13.28 22.95
CA GLN A 90 1.94 -13.57 23.90
C GLN A 90 2.04 -12.51 24.99
N GLU A 91 1.79 -11.25 24.66
CA GLU A 91 1.83 -10.12 25.59
C GLU A 91 0.64 -10.14 26.58
N VAL A 92 -0.48 -10.76 26.19
CA VAL A 92 -1.68 -10.95 27.02
C VAL A 92 -1.54 -12.13 28.01
N LYS A 93 -0.49 -12.97 27.92
CA LYS A 93 -0.25 -14.02 28.92
C LYS A 93 0.31 -13.41 30.22
N PRO A 94 -0.38 -13.54 31.38
CA PRO A 94 0.14 -13.12 32.67
C PRO A 94 1.33 -13.97 33.12
#